data_AF-A0A4Q3B8Z7-F1
#
_entry.id   AF-A0A4Q3B8Z7-F1
#
_cell.length_a   1.000
_cell.length_b   1.000
_cell.length_c   1.000
_cell.angle_alpha   90.00
_cell.angle_beta   90.00
_cell.angle_gamma   90.00
#
_symmetry.space_group_name_H-M   'P 1'
#
loop_
_entity.id
_entity.type
_entity.pdbx_description
1 polymer ?
#
loop_
_entity_poly.entity_id
_entity_poly.type
_entity_poly.pdbx_seq_one_letter_code
_entity_poly.pdbx_strand_id
1 'polypeptide(L)' 'MENANQTSKIIQDWLNETDIYLIDQILKNRFHPEMKILDAGCGDGRNLNYFLYNNYNVYGVD' A
#
# COMPACT_ATOMS: atom_id res chain seq x y z
N MET A 1 13.44 17.47 15.53
CA MET A 1 11.99 17.82 15.48
C MET A 1 11.48 17.86 14.05
N GLU A 2 12.26 18.39 13.09
CA GLU A 2 11.92 18.42 11.66
C GLU A 2 11.61 17.04 11.04
N ASN A 3 12.43 16.02 11.34
CA ASN A 3 12.23 14.65 10.83
C ASN A 3 10.91 13.98 11.30
N ALA A 4 10.44 14.28 12.52
CA ALA A 4 9.21 13.67 13.04
C ALA A 4 7.95 14.22 12.33
N ASN A 5 7.97 15.52 11.99
CA ASN A 5 6.91 16.15 11.22
C ASN A 5 6.85 15.62 9.79
N GLN A 6 8.01 15.31 9.19
CA GLN A 6 8.09 14.73 7.86
C GLN A 6 7.57 13.29 7.82
N THR A 7 7.96 12.44 8.77
CA THR A 7 7.44 11.06 8.85
C THR A 7 5.93 11.03 9.06
N SER A 8 5.40 11.89 9.94
CA SER A 8 3.95 12.00 10.16
C SER A 8 3.20 12.33 8.88
N LYS A 9 3.73 13.28 8.09
CA LYS A 9 3.12 13.67 6.82
C LYS A 9 3.14 12.52 5.80
N ILE A 10 4.26 11.81 5.65
CA ILE A 10 4.35 10.66 4.74
C ILE A 10 3.32 9.58 5.08
N ILE A 11 3.14 9.29 6.37
CA ILE A 11 2.14 8.30 6.82
C ILE A 11 0.72 8.79 6.52
N GLN A 12 0.43 10.08 6.78
CA GLN A 12 -0.88 10.65 6.46
C GLN A 12 -1.18 10.62 4.97
N ASP A 13 -0.22 11.01 4.13
CA ASP A 13 -0.37 10.99 2.68
C ASP A 13 -0.62 9.55 2.19
N TRP A 14 0.12 8.56 2.69
CA TRP A 14 -0.14 7.16 2.35
C TRP A 14 -1.52 6.68 2.79
N LEU A 15 -1.94 7.00 4.02
CA LEU A 15 -3.25 6.63 4.54
C LEU A 15 -4.40 7.29 3.76
N ASN A 16 -4.24 8.53 3.31
CA ASN A 16 -5.26 9.26 2.56
C ASN A 16 -5.46 8.70 1.14
N GLU A 17 -4.39 8.21 0.52
CA GLU A 17 -4.42 7.69 -0.85
C GLU A 17 -4.74 6.18 -0.94
N THR A 18 -4.68 5.46 0.18
CA THR A 18 -4.92 4.00 0.21
C THR A 18 -6.37 3.68 0.55
N ASP A 19 -6.94 2.67 -0.12
CA ASP A 19 -8.27 2.15 0.22
C ASP A 19 -8.35 1.64 1.67
N ILE A 20 -9.33 2.10 2.44
CA ILE A 20 -9.51 1.73 3.84
C ILE A 20 -9.72 0.23 4.04
N TYR A 21 -10.35 -0.47 3.08
CA TYR A 21 -10.50 -1.92 3.16
C TYR A 21 -9.17 -2.63 2.96
N LEU A 22 -8.30 -2.11 2.10
CA LEU A 22 -6.96 -2.63 1.91
C LEU A 22 -6.12 -2.45 3.19
N ILE A 23 -6.21 -1.28 3.84
CA ILE A 23 -5.57 -1.04 5.13
C ILE A 23 -6.03 -2.08 6.16
N ASP A 24 -7.34 -2.33 6.28
CA ASP A 24 -7.89 -3.36 7.18
C ASP A 24 -7.34 -4.77 6.86
N GLN A 25 -7.22 -5.13 5.58
CA GLN A 25 -6.66 -6.42 5.17
C GLN A 25 -5.18 -6.56 5.54
N ILE A 26 -4.39 -5.50 5.35
CA ILE A 26 -2.98 -5.45 5.74
C ILE A 26 -2.83 -5.63 7.24
N LEU A 27 -3.59 -4.87 8.05
CA LEU A 27 -3.53 -4.94 9.51
C LEU A 27 -3.95 -6.30 10.08
N LYS A 28 -4.78 -7.05 9.34
CA LYS A 28 -5.17 -8.43 9.68
C LYS A 28 -4.18 -9.48 9.20
N ASN A 29 -3.03 -9.09 8.65
CA ASN A 29 -2.03 -9.99 8.05
C ASN A 29 -2.63 -10.95 7.02
N ARG A 30 -3.55 -10.47 6.18
CA ARG A 30 -4.21 -11.31 5.16
C ARG A 30 -3.32 -11.60 3.95
N PHE A 31 -2.24 -10.85 3.78
CA PHE A 31 -1.29 -11.01 2.68
C PHE A 31 0.01 -11.62 3.20
N HIS A 32 0.58 -12.52 2.41
CA HIS A 32 1.88 -13.14 2.68
C HIS A 32 2.85 -12.78 1.55
N PRO A 33 4.14 -12.51 1.82
CA PRO A 33 5.11 -12.08 0.80
C PRO A 33 5.22 -13.01 -0.43
N GLU A 34 5.00 -14.31 -0.24
CA GLU A 34 5.00 -15.32 -1.31
C GLU A 34 3.77 -15.28 -2.23
N MET A 35 2.75 -14.49 -1.88
CA MET A 35 1.55 -14.34 -2.71
C MET A 35 1.85 -13.50 -3.95
N LYS A 36 1.11 -13.80 -5.02
CA LYS A 36 1.00 -12.94 -6.19
C LYS A 36 -0.22 -12.06 -6.02
N ILE A 37 -0.03 -10.74 -6.05
CA ILE A 37 -1.08 -9.74 -5.92
C ILE A 37 -1.41 -9.20 -7.30
N LEU A 38 -2.70 -9.13 -7.64
CA LEU A 38 -3.21 -8.47 -8.85
C LEU A 38 -4.08 -7.28 -8.43
N ASP A 39 -3.77 -6.10 -8.96
CA ASP A 39 -4.64 -4.93 -8.89
C ASP A 39 -5.27 -4.70 -10.27
N ALA A 40 -6.57 -4.97 -10.37
CA ALA A 40 -7.33 -4.88 -11.61
C ALA A 40 -8.08 -3.53 -11.65
N GLY A 41 -7.88 -2.77 -12.72
CA GLY A 41 -8.22 -1.35 -12.76
C GLY A 41 -7.27 -0.53 -11.90
N CYS A 42 -5.96 -0.78 -12.00
CA CYS A 42 -4.99 -0.23 -11.05
C CYS A 42 -4.81 1.28 -11.17
N GLY A 43 -5.18 1.90 -12.31
CA GLY A 43 -4.98 3.32 -12.57
C GLY A 43 -3.54 3.74 -12.24
N ASP A 44 -3.39 4.81 -11.45
CA ASP A 44 -2.10 5.31 -10.99
C ASP A 44 -1.42 4.44 -9.90
N GLY A 45 -2.06 3.34 -9.47
CA GLY A 45 -1.46 2.35 -8.57
C GLY A 45 -1.50 2.73 -7.08
N ARG A 46 -2.45 3.57 -6.64
CA ARG A 46 -2.54 4.08 -5.25
C ARG A 46 -2.50 3.00 -4.17
N ASN A 47 -3.04 1.82 -4.48
CA ASN A 47 -3.12 0.66 -3.58
C ASN A 47 -1.90 -0.27 -3.63
N LEU A 48 -1.00 -0.10 -4.60
CA LEU A 48 0.14 -0.98 -4.80
C LEU A 48 1.35 -0.63 -3.92
N ASN A 49 1.40 0.62 -3.44
CA ASN A 49 2.55 1.16 -2.72
C ASN A 49 3.02 0.27 -1.56
N TYR A 50 2.11 -0.19 -0.70
CA TYR A 50 2.47 -1.05 0.43
C TYR A 50 3.15 -2.34 -0.04
N PHE A 51 2.60 -2.99 -1.05
CA PHE A 51 3.12 -4.25 -1.57
C PHE A 51 4.47 -4.08 -2.26
N LEU A 52 4.63 -3.02 -3.06
CA LEU A 52 5.88 -2.67 -3.73
C LEU A 52 7.01 -2.40 -2.73
N TYR A 53 6.75 -1.59 -1.69
CA TYR A 53 7.75 -1.29 -0.66
C TYR A 53 8.14 -2.49 0.20
N ASN A 54 7.27 -3.50 0.29
CA ASN A 54 7.52 -4.72 1.05
C ASN A 54 7.94 -5.90 0.15
N ASN A 55 8.38 -5.65 -1.08
CA ASN A 55 8.90 -6.66 -2.03
C ASN A 55 7.92 -7.81 -2.36
N TYR A 56 6.61 -7.56 -2.33
CA TYR A 56 5.63 -8.53 -2.81
C TYR A 56 5.71 -8.67 -4.33
N ASN A 57 5.27 -9.83 -4.84
CA ASN A 57 5.10 -10.02 -6.28
C ASN A 57 3.75 -9.44 -6.72
N VAL A 58 3.78 -8.25 -7.35
CA VAL A 58 2.60 -7.44 -7.66
C VAL A 58 2.47 -7.24 -9.17
N TYR A 59 1.24 -7.34 -9.66
CA TYR A 59 0.87 -7.10 -11.05
C TYR A 59 -0.29 -6.10 -11.09
N GLY A 60 -0.25 -5.15 -12.03
CA GLY A 60 -1.34 -4.22 -12.32
C GLY A 60 -1.85 -4.41 -13.73
N VAL A 61 -3.15 -4.23 -13.95
CA VAL A 61 -3.76 -4.16 -15.28
C VAL A 61 -4.83 -3.08 -15.31
N ASP A 62 -4.85 -2.29 -16.37
CA ASP A 62 -5.87 -1.26 -16.67
C ASP A 62 -6.02 -1.13 -18.19
#